data_AF-K0NK78-F1
#
_entry.id   AF-K0NK78-F1
#
_cell.length_a   1.000
_cell.length_b   1.000
_cell.length_c   1.000
_cell.angle_alpha   90.00
_cell.angle_beta   90.00
_cell.angle_gamma   90.00
#
_symmetry.space_group_name_H-M   'P 1'
#
loop_
_entity.id
_entity.type
_entity.pdbx_description
1 polymer ?
#
loop_
_entity_poly.entity_id
_entity_poly.type
_entity_poly.pdbx_seq_one_letter_code
_entity_poly.pdbx_strand_id
1 'polypeptide(L)'
;MTHDRLKAKTIPGEYCRFCGNDSVPLVKTKCCDQWICCDTSYVSIEGGGYCQYHHEQYSVCYFHYNDGHSGKWQECEECRDLLGEDDFKAAFHDPNNVPRY
;
A
#
# COMPACT_ATOMS: atom_id res chain seq x y z
N MET A 1 -0.33 -12.24 12.65
CA MET A 1 -0.11 -11.55 11.36
C MET A 1 0.63 -10.26 11.66
N THR A 2 1.68 -9.92 10.91
CA THR A 2 2.52 -8.76 11.23
C THR A 2 2.03 -7.53 10.47
N HIS A 3 1.32 -6.64 11.18
CA HIS A 3 1.01 -5.28 10.72
C HIS A 3 1.99 -4.23 11.28
N ASP A 4 2.89 -4.69 12.16
CA ASP A 4 3.91 -3.88 12.79
C ASP A 4 5.17 -3.88 11.92
N ARG A 5 5.48 -2.73 11.30
CA ARG A 5 6.61 -2.58 10.38
C ARG A 5 7.93 -2.93 11.02
N LEU A 6 8.13 -2.60 12.29
CA LEU A 6 9.38 -2.87 13.00
C LEU A 6 9.62 -4.37 13.22
N LYS A 7 8.59 -5.19 12.99
CA LYS A 7 8.64 -6.66 13.08
C LYS A 7 8.56 -7.34 11.70
N ALA A 8 8.60 -6.57 10.61
CA ALA A 8 8.59 -7.14 9.27
C ALA A 8 9.83 -8.03 9.08
N LYS A 9 9.63 -9.16 8.40
CA LYS A 9 10.67 -10.15 8.11
C LYS A 9 10.35 -10.83 6.79
N THR A 10 11.33 -11.52 6.21
CA THR A 10 11.09 -12.38 5.06
C THR A 10 10.18 -13.54 5.46
N ILE A 11 9.31 -13.96 4.56
CA ILE A 11 8.33 -15.02 4.81
C ILE A 11 8.48 -16.07 3.69
N PRO A 12 8.90 -17.32 4.01
CA PRO A 12 9.06 -18.36 3.00
C PRO A 12 7.76 -18.61 2.21
N GLY A 13 7.86 -18.60 0.88
CA GLY A 13 6.72 -18.80 -0.02
C GLY A 13 5.82 -17.58 -0.21
N GLU A 14 6.18 -16.44 0.37
CA GLU A 14 5.46 -15.18 0.20
C GLU A 14 6.32 -14.12 -0.49
N TYR A 15 5.65 -13.12 -1.05
CA TYR A 15 6.27 -12.08 -1.85
C TYR A 15 5.45 -10.80 -1.83
N CYS A 16 6.07 -9.68 -2.18
CA CYS A 16 5.38 -8.40 -2.31
C CYS A 16 4.39 -8.44 -3.48
N ARG A 17 3.10 -8.22 -3.21
CA ARG A 17 2.04 -8.23 -4.24
C ARG A 17 2.14 -7.07 -5.24
N PHE A 18 2.96 -6.07 -4.94
CA PHE A 18 3.13 -4.88 -5.78
C PHE A 18 4.35 -4.97 -6.71
N CYS A 19 5.48 -5.49 -6.23
CA CYS A 19 6.72 -5.58 -7.00
C CYS A 19 7.23 -7.01 -7.26
N GLY A 20 6.61 -8.03 -6.66
CA GLY A 20 6.99 -9.44 -6.82
C GLY A 20 8.22 -9.87 -6.00
N ASN A 21 8.86 -8.98 -5.26
CA ASN A 21 10.07 -9.31 -4.50
C ASN A 21 9.75 -10.23 -3.30
N ASP A 22 10.40 -11.38 -3.24
CA ASP A 22 10.26 -12.43 -2.22
C ASP A 22 11.42 -12.45 -1.19
N SER A 23 12.46 -11.67 -1.45
CA SER A 23 13.73 -11.67 -0.72
C SER A 23 13.85 -10.49 0.25
N VAL A 24 12.72 -9.88 0.61
CA VAL A 24 12.63 -8.66 1.42
C VAL A 24 11.66 -8.82 2.60
N PRO A 25 11.82 -8.03 3.68
CA PRO A 25 10.85 -8.01 4.76
C PRO A 25 9.45 -7.64 4.26
N LEU A 26 8.45 -8.41 4.67
CA LEU A 26 7.06 -8.19 4.30
C LEU A 26 6.24 -7.75 5.51
N VAL A 27 5.33 -6.82 5.29
CA VAL A 27 4.28 -6.42 6.24
C VAL A 27 2.92 -6.58 5.57
N LYS A 28 1.89 -6.94 6.34
CA LYS A 28 0.52 -7.01 5.82
C LYS A 28 -0.17 -5.68 6.04
N THR A 29 -0.68 -5.07 4.97
CA THR A 29 -1.36 -3.77 5.04
C THR A 29 -2.69 -3.87 5.78
N LYS A 30 -3.03 -2.83 6.55
CA LYS A 30 -4.33 -2.77 7.25
C LYS A 30 -5.48 -2.33 6.32
N CYS A 31 -5.17 -1.56 5.29
CA CYS A 31 -6.14 -0.99 4.35
C CYS A 31 -6.70 -2.02 3.36
N CYS A 32 -5.88 -2.94 2.83
CA CYS A 32 -6.27 -3.87 1.76
C CYS A 32 -5.80 -5.32 1.93
N ASP A 33 -5.25 -5.64 3.11
CA ASP A 33 -4.81 -6.98 3.51
C ASP A 33 -3.80 -7.64 2.54
N GLN A 34 -2.94 -6.83 1.91
CA GLN A 34 -1.90 -7.29 0.99
C GLN A 34 -0.55 -7.41 1.68
N TRP A 35 0.24 -8.42 1.29
CA TRP A 35 1.66 -8.49 1.66
C TRP A 35 2.47 -7.52 0.78
N ILE A 36 3.18 -6.60 1.44
CA ILE A 36 3.95 -5.56 0.78
C ILE A 36 5.36 -5.49 1.38
N CYS A 37 6.36 -5.22 0.54
CA CYS A 37 7.73 -5.07 1.00
C CYS A 37 7.87 -3.80 1.84
N CYS A 38 8.59 -3.91 2.94
CA CYS A 38 8.71 -2.88 3.97
C CYS A 38 10.17 -2.70 4.37
N ASP A 39 10.65 -1.46 4.37
CA ASP A 39 11.88 -1.14 5.08
C ASP A 39 11.58 -1.05 6.58
N THR A 40 12.40 -1.70 7.40
CA THR A 40 12.34 -1.57 8.85
C THR A 40 13.33 -0.52 9.36
N SER A 41 14.17 0.01 8.48
CA SER A 41 15.15 1.05 8.80
C SER A 41 14.47 2.42 8.84
N TYR A 42 14.58 3.11 9.97
CA TYR A 42 13.99 4.45 10.17
C TYR A 42 14.72 5.56 9.38
N VAL A 43 15.78 5.23 8.64
CA VAL A 43 16.76 6.20 8.11
C VAL A 43 16.55 6.47 6.61
N SER A 44 15.68 5.73 5.94
CA SER A 44 15.56 5.82 4.48
C SER A 44 14.67 6.99 4.04
N ILE A 45 15.26 7.87 3.22
CA ILE A 45 14.52 8.86 2.42
C ILE A 45 13.70 8.05 1.39
N GLU A 46 12.40 8.33 1.29
CA GLU A 46 11.41 7.56 0.49
C GLU A 46 11.23 6.09 0.92
N GLY A 47 11.55 5.75 2.17
CA GLY A 47 11.34 4.39 2.68
C GLY A 47 12.16 3.34 1.93
N GLY A 48 13.30 3.72 1.33
CA GLY A 48 14.25 2.81 0.68
C GLY A 48 13.80 2.26 -0.66
N GLY A 49 12.83 2.91 -1.31
CA GLY A 49 12.22 2.40 -2.56
C GLY A 49 11.20 1.28 -2.33
N TYR A 50 10.83 1.01 -1.08
CA TYR A 50 9.89 -0.07 -0.76
C TYR A 50 8.45 0.34 -1.06
N CYS A 51 7.64 -0.64 -1.46
CA CYS A 51 6.25 -0.42 -1.85
C CYS A 51 5.40 0.04 -0.67
N GLN A 52 5.73 -0.35 0.57
CA GLN A 52 5.01 0.08 1.77
C GLN A 52 4.96 1.61 1.91
N TYR A 53 6.11 2.30 1.77
CA TYR A 53 6.15 3.76 1.87
C TYR A 53 5.29 4.43 0.80
N HIS A 54 5.48 4.04 -0.46
CA HIS A 54 4.75 4.63 -1.58
C HIS A 54 3.24 4.36 -1.50
N HIS A 55 2.84 3.14 -1.09
CA HIS A 55 1.44 2.80 -0.88
C HIS A 55 0.80 3.72 0.15
N GLU A 56 1.48 4.01 1.25
CA GLU A 56 0.91 4.86 2.29
C GLU A 56 0.93 6.35 2.00
N GLN A 57 1.94 6.82 1.27
CA GLN A 57 2.05 8.25 0.94
C GLN A 57 1.20 8.63 -0.27
N TYR A 58 1.02 7.72 -1.24
CA TYR A 58 0.51 8.09 -2.57
C TYR A 58 -0.69 7.27 -3.04
N SER A 59 -1.12 6.23 -2.32
CA SER A 59 -2.29 5.45 -2.74
C SER A 59 -3.60 6.01 -2.18
N VAL A 60 -4.63 6.00 -3.01
CA VAL A 60 -6.02 6.30 -2.60
C VAL A 60 -6.53 5.24 -1.63
N CYS A 61 -6.07 4.00 -1.80
CA CYS A 61 -6.39 2.91 -0.88
C CYS A 61 -5.98 3.21 0.56
N TYR A 62 -4.78 3.73 0.78
CA TYR A 62 -4.33 4.08 2.13
C TYR A 62 -4.97 5.38 2.61
N PHE A 63 -5.11 6.38 1.74
CA PHE A 63 -5.83 7.61 2.05
C PHE A 63 -7.26 7.31 2.57
N HIS A 64 -8.03 6.51 1.83
CA HIS A 64 -9.36 6.04 2.21
C HIS A 64 -9.40 5.39 3.60
N TYR A 65 -8.44 4.51 3.88
CA TYR A 65 -8.32 3.84 5.19
C TYR A 65 -7.94 4.83 6.31
N ASN A 66 -7.01 5.75 6.05
CA ASN A 66 -6.50 6.69 7.03
C ASN A 66 -7.57 7.72 7.44
N ASP A 67 -8.38 8.16 6.48
CA ASP A 67 -9.49 9.09 6.73
C ASP A 67 -10.75 8.38 7.26
N GLY A 68 -10.71 7.05 7.38
CA GLY A 68 -11.75 6.26 8.03
C GLY A 68 -13.03 6.13 7.20
N HIS A 69 -12.92 6.29 5.88
CA HIS A 69 -14.05 6.12 4.97
C HIS A 69 -14.53 4.66 4.99
N SER A 70 -15.85 4.49 4.89
CA SER A 70 -16.45 3.15 4.92
C SER A 70 -16.38 2.47 3.54
N GLY A 71 -16.37 1.14 3.53
CA GLY A 71 -16.38 0.37 2.28
C GLY A 71 -15.05 0.37 1.54
N LYS A 72 -15.12 0.26 0.20
CA LYS A 72 -13.96 0.21 -0.69
C LYS A 72 -13.73 1.57 -1.33
N TRP A 73 -12.48 1.99 -1.46
CA TRP A 73 -12.14 3.27 -2.09
C TRP A 73 -12.64 3.38 -3.54
N GLN A 74 -12.70 2.25 -4.27
CA GLN A 74 -13.17 2.19 -5.67
C GLN A 74 -14.63 2.63 -5.83
N GLU A 75 -15.41 2.57 -4.75
CA GLU A 75 -16.84 2.90 -4.71
C GLU A 75 -17.11 4.11 -3.81
N CYS A 76 -16.07 4.76 -3.28
CA CYS A 76 -16.19 5.84 -2.32
C CYS A 76 -16.38 7.19 -3.03
N GLU A 77 -17.57 7.77 -2.91
CA GLU A 77 -17.88 9.08 -3.49
C GLU A 77 -17.03 10.19 -2.86
N GLU A 78 -16.76 10.12 -1.55
CA GLU A 78 -15.90 11.09 -0.86
C GLU A 78 -14.47 11.09 -1.42
N CYS A 79 -13.91 9.90 -1.73
CA CYS A 79 -12.61 9.82 -2.40
C CYS A 79 -12.67 10.39 -3.82
N ARG A 80 -13.72 10.06 -4.59
CA ARG A 80 -13.89 10.59 -5.96
C ARG A 80 -13.96 12.12 -5.97
N ASP A 81 -14.69 12.71 -5.04
CA ASP A 81 -14.89 14.15 -4.97
C ASP A 81 -13.63 14.89 -4.50
N LEU A 82 -12.88 14.32 -3.54
CA LEU A 82 -11.65 14.91 -3.02
C LEU A 82 -10.49 14.86 -4.01
N LEU A 83 -10.35 13.76 -4.77
CA LEU A 83 -9.33 13.64 -5.81
C LEU A 83 -9.71 14.37 -7.10
N GLY A 84 -11.00 14.44 -7.40
CA GLY A 84 -11.49 14.81 -8.72
C GLY A 84 -11.54 13.60 -9.67
N GLU A 85 -12.43 13.70 -10.66
CA GLU A 85 -12.81 12.59 -11.54
C GLU A 85 -11.62 11.97 -12.31
N ASP A 86 -10.72 12.80 -12.83
CA ASP A 86 -9.59 12.34 -13.66
C ASP A 86 -8.54 11.60 -12.82
N ASP A 87 -8.18 12.15 -11.65
CA ASP A 87 -7.22 11.52 -10.73
C ASP A 87 -7.82 10.27 -10.08
N PHE A 88 -9.11 10.28 -9.75
CA PHE A 88 -9.81 9.10 -9.26
C PHE A 88 -9.78 7.96 -10.29
N LYS A 89 -10.00 8.26 -11.58
CA LYS A 89 -9.86 7.29 -12.68
C LYS A 89 -8.41 6.80 -12.82
N ALA A 90 -7.43 7.69 -12.73
CA ALA A 90 -6.02 7.31 -12.80
C ALA A 90 -5.61 6.36 -11.66
N ALA A 91 -6.19 6.50 -10.47
CA ALA A 91 -5.91 5.65 -9.31
C ALA A 91 -6.20 4.16 -9.57
N PHE A 92 -7.15 3.82 -10.46
CA PHE A 92 -7.44 2.42 -10.85
C PHE A 92 -6.32 1.75 -11.64
N HIS A 93 -5.33 2.52 -12.10
CA HIS A 93 -4.18 2.02 -12.86
C HIS A 93 -2.85 2.32 -12.16
N ASP A 94 -2.88 3.02 -11.03
CA ASP A 94 -1.69 3.38 -10.28
C ASP A 94 -1.04 2.14 -9.66
N PRO A 95 0.28 1.90 -9.89
CA PRO A 95 1.05 0.88 -9.18
C PRO A 95 0.84 0.88 -7.68
N ASN A 96 0.62 2.03 -7.05
CA ASN A 96 0.46 2.11 -5.61
C ASN A 96 -0.90 1.61 -5.13
N ASN A 97 -1.93 1.54 -5.99
CA ASN A 97 -3.26 1.06 -5.62
C ASN A 97 -3.52 -0.38 -6.06
N VAL A 98 -2.85 -0.83 -7.13
CA VAL A 98 -3.16 -2.10 -7.80
C VAL A 98 -2.03 -3.12 -7.62
N PRO A 99 -2.24 -4.19 -6.85
CA PRO A 99 -1.34 -5.34 -6.82
C PRO A 99 -1.14 -5.94 -8.22
N ARG A 100 0.10 -6.31 -8.56
CA ARG A 100 0.51 -6.78 -9.89
C ARG A 100 1.02 -8.22 -9.92
N TYR A 101 1.31 -8.80 -8.76
CA TYR A 101 1.92 -10.11 -8.60
C TYR A 101 1.17 -10.93 -7.56
#